data_AF-X6LPA4-F1
#
_entry.id   AF-X6LPA4-F1
#
_cell.length_a   1.000
_cell.length_b   1.000
_cell.length_c   1.000
_cell.angle_alpha   90.00
_cell.angle_beta   90.00
_cell.angle_gamma   90.00
#
_symmetry.space_group_name_H-M   'P 1'
#
loop_
_entity.id
_entity.type
_entity.pdbx_description
1 polymer ?
#
loop_
_entity_poly.entity_id
_entity_poly.type
_entity_poly.pdbx_seq_one_letter_code
_entity_poly.pdbx_strand_id
1 'polypeptide(L)'
;NFKKPFAFSFDFIQKNLTAPFWDLSHTRIRFRMSQKSRLNNPQFDKTLSQWKLPIEQRWNVDDKIPLPFCTKSLNANKHKIVTILRGRTPLLLAMHCKNWNVARYCIKQGAWIDVREGAFNEVTSQAPVEWIAKKIIKEKNNNNGNVNEKEYLEMMKMCKWILRQRTIYPMKQIKYAIDYVKDKSTDEDGVSKAIDEISYQTLLIEGATFLLGENQTGLKDLLINNSLLYLGASRNIIYIKPEDCKKQRFDEGWHPIPFLAFRIFLLFEICVRLKREKRNLVELPKNTTFEQIYEKGVRELQVQLTTYWDCLTIETFENKYPELIDDWSRNVVDRLMTLKPISSNGYCEMNLVVGHKDHCVYLSLCKTSKLILVRIDNRWVETVPSNTSHPKNENGLIQPYLVAYFQLNSPKINKNKLWLKEYIKNAIILKNSENEESMKHLYCSDKKSSHNDFPPREGSLPSIVKKWPYRPIQKDANNCYLRSHNVGYRIRLDDVIYEWFRNEENKGFVFNKSNCNIAVQEQKKTHKNSKKNV
;
A
#
# COMPACT_ATOMS: atom_id res chain seq x y z
N ASN A 1 -60.72 6.75 18.27
CA ASN A 1 -61.17 6.04 19.47
C ASN A 1 -61.10 4.54 19.23
N PHE A 2 -60.29 3.85 20.05
CA PHE A 2 -60.24 2.39 20.28
C PHE A 2 -59.87 1.47 19.10
N LYS A 3 -59.18 0.34 19.25
CA LYS A 3 -58.24 -0.26 20.23
C LYS A 3 -57.73 -1.53 19.49
N LYS A 4 -56.45 -1.87 19.68
CA LYS A 4 -55.82 -3.20 19.46
C LYS A 4 -56.59 -4.36 20.18
N PRO A 5 -56.19 -5.66 20.15
CA PRO A 5 -55.09 -6.37 19.43
C PRO A 5 -55.51 -7.77 18.85
N PHE A 6 -54.60 -8.53 18.23
CA PHE A 6 -54.28 -9.92 18.61
C PHE A 6 -52.96 -10.38 17.97
N ALA A 7 -52.25 -11.28 18.65
CA ALA A 7 -50.86 -11.68 18.39
C ALA A 7 -50.68 -13.21 18.43
N PHE A 8 -49.65 -13.68 17.70
CA PHE A 8 -48.89 -14.95 17.75
C PHE A 8 -49.55 -16.32 17.43
N SER A 9 -48.92 -17.10 16.54
CA SER A 9 -48.08 -18.29 16.88
C SER A 9 -47.45 -18.96 15.64
N PHE A 10 -46.36 -19.70 15.87
CA PHE A 10 -45.38 -20.31 14.96
C PHE A 10 -45.61 -21.83 14.75
N ASP A 11 -44.98 -22.38 13.70
CA ASP A 11 -44.62 -23.78 13.41
C ASP A 11 -45.63 -24.79 12.83
N PHE A 12 -45.37 -25.22 11.57
CA PHE A 12 -45.29 -26.64 11.22
C PHE A 12 -44.49 -26.89 9.92
N ILE A 13 -43.46 -27.75 10.01
CA ILE A 13 -42.73 -28.38 8.90
C ILE A 13 -43.37 -29.76 8.66
N GLN A 14 -43.72 -30.14 7.42
CA GLN A 14 -43.54 -31.54 6.97
C GLN A 14 -43.80 -31.80 5.46
N LYS A 15 -42.81 -32.48 4.85
CA LYS A 15 -42.87 -33.58 3.84
C LYS A 15 -43.46 -33.37 2.43
N ASN A 16 -42.56 -33.57 1.44
CA ASN A 16 -42.60 -34.41 0.22
C ASN A 16 -43.88 -34.48 -0.64
N LEU A 17 -43.73 -34.26 -1.97
CA LEU A 17 -43.98 -35.25 -3.04
C LEU A 17 -43.80 -34.67 -4.48
N THR A 18 -43.02 -35.41 -5.30
CA THR A 18 -43.11 -35.68 -6.76
C THR A 18 -43.54 -34.61 -7.80
N ALA A 19 -42.75 -34.47 -8.88
CA ALA A 19 -43.08 -33.79 -10.15
C ALA A 19 -44.08 -34.61 -11.02
N PRO A 20 -44.61 -34.17 -12.21
CA PRO A 20 -44.35 -32.94 -12.99
C PRO A 20 -45.62 -32.22 -13.60
N PHE A 21 -45.37 -31.14 -14.36
CA PHE A 21 -46.23 -30.37 -15.30
C PHE A 21 -46.93 -29.06 -14.84
N TRP A 22 -46.41 -27.96 -15.42
CA TRP A 22 -46.91 -26.61 -15.77
C TRP A 22 -48.21 -26.04 -15.18
N ASP A 23 -48.09 -24.89 -14.48
CA ASP A 23 -48.81 -23.66 -14.82
C ASP A 23 -48.09 -22.39 -14.29
N LEU A 24 -48.20 -21.31 -15.06
CA LEU A 24 -47.64 -19.98 -14.85
C LEU A 24 -48.40 -19.20 -13.76
N SER A 25 -47.70 -18.66 -12.77
CA SER A 25 -47.97 -17.29 -12.31
C SER A 25 -46.83 -16.69 -11.47
N HIS A 26 -46.10 -15.80 -12.15
CA HIS A 26 -45.56 -14.53 -11.67
C HIS A 26 -45.24 -14.33 -10.18
N THR A 27 -43.94 -14.22 -9.88
CA THR A 27 -43.47 -13.06 -9.10
C THR A 27 -42.06 -12.65 -9.51
N ARG A 28 -41.95 -11.44 -10.07
CA ARG A 28 -40.69 -10.75 -10.40
C ARG A 28 -40.07 -10.19 -9.13
N ILE A 29 -38.75 -10.33 -8.96
CA ILE A 29 -37.97 -9.33 -8.21
C ILE A 29 -37.28 -8.43 -9.23
N ARG A 30 -37.87 -7.25 -9.44
CA ARG A 30 -37.21 -6.10 -10.06
C ARG A 30 -36.48 -5.33 -8.96
N PHE A 31 -35.20 -5.03 -9.14
CA PHE A 31 -34.62 -3.87 -8.48
C PHE A 31 -35.07 -2.62 -9.24
N ARG A 32 -36.22 -2.05 -8.85
CA ARG A 32 -36.54 -0.66 -9.19
C ARG A 32 -35.79 0.24 -8.22
N MET A 33 -35.07 1.24 -8.75
CA MET A 33 -34.36 2.30 -8.00
C MET A 33 -35.26 3.19 -7.10
N SER A 34 -36.50 2.79 -6.79
CA SER A 34 -37.44 3.60 -6.01
C SER A 34 -37.85 3.01 -4.65
N GLN A 35 -37.22 1.95 -4.15
CA GLN A 35 -37.53 1.42 -2.80
C GLN A 35 -36.30 1.37 -1.89
N LYS A 36 -35.93 2.54 -1.38
CA LYS A 36 -34.92 2.77 -0.33
C LYS A 36 -35.28 2.10 1.02
N SER A 37 -36.50 1.60 1.19
CA SER A 37 -37.07 1.17 2.49
C SER A 37 -37.07 -0.34 2.77
N ARG A 38 -36.73 -1.23 1.80
CA ARG A 38 -36.80 -2.70 2.00
C ARG A 38 -35.46 -3.40 2.24
N LEU A 39 -34.34 -2.68 2.24
CA LEU A 39 -32.98 -3.25 2.38
C LEU A 39 -32.43 -3.24 3.81
N ASN A 40 -33.20 -2.74 4.79
CA ASN A 40 -32.87 -2.83 6.23
C ASN A 40 -33.56 -4.02 6.92
N ASN A 41 -33.98 -5.05 6.18
CA ASN A 41 -34.68 -6.20 6.73
C ASN A 41 -33.65 -7.25 7.27
N PRO A 42 -33.71 -7.65 8.55
CA PRO A 42 -32.87 -8.72 9.12
C PRO A 42 -32.91 -10.05 8.35
N GLN A 43 -33.99 -10.29 7.61
CA GLN A 43 -34.15 -11.47 6.75
C GLN A 43 -33.20 -11.46 5.54
N PHE A 44 -32.73 -10.29 5.10
CA PHE A 44 -31.78 -10.13 3.99
C PHE A 44 -30.35 -10.57 4.39
N ASP A 45 -29.96 -10.34 5.65
CA ASP A 45 -28.67 -10.81 6.19
C ASP A 45 -28.61 -12.36 6.26
N LYS A 46 -29.77 -13.00 6.51
CA LYS A 46 -29.90 -14.48 6.49
C LYS A 46 -29.71 -15.03 5.07
N THR A 47 -30.21 -14.35 4.04
CA THR A 47 -30.05 -14.74 2.63
C THR A 47 -28.62 -14.54 2.13
N LEU A 48 -27.94 -13.46 2.54
CA LEU A 48 -26.53 -13.21 2.21
C LEU A 48 -25.58 -14.29 2.76
N SER A 49 -25.88 -14.83 3.94
CA SER A 49 -25.11 -15.95 4.53
C SER A 49 -25.21 -17.27 3.73
N GLN A 50 -26.28 -17.43 2.94
CA GLN A 50 -26.46 -18.57 2.03
C GLN A 50 -25.80 -18.33 0.67
N TRP A 51 -25.48 -17.08 0.33
CA TRP A 51 -24.80 -16.73 -0.91
C TRP A 51 -23.29 -16.90 -0.71
N LYS A 52 -22.76 -18.01 -1.21
CA LYS A 52 -21.32 -18.14 -1.49
C LYS A 52 -20.96 -17.19 -2.63
N LEU A 53 -20.86 -15.89 -2.34
CA LEU A 53 -20.24 -14.96 -3.27
C LEU A 53 -18.82 -15.49 -3.54
N PRO A 54 -18.38 -15.59 -4.80
CA PRO A 54 -17.00 -15.90 -5.11
C PRO A 54 -16.16 -14.69 -4.66
N ILE A 55 -15.57 -14.80 -3.46
CA ILE A 55 -14.72 -13.77 -2.87
C ILE A 55 -13.25 -14.18 -2.97
N GLU A 56 -12.99 -15.49 -3.08
CA GLU A 56 -11.79 -15.99 -3.73
C GLU A 56 -12.03 -16.03 -5.24
N GLN A 57 -11.35 -15.16 -5.98
CA GLN A 57 -11.22 -15.36 -7.42
C GLN A 57 -10.38 -16.63 -7.64
N ARG A 58 -11.01 -17.68 -8.18
CA ARG A 58 -10.32 -18.86 -8.72
C ARG A 58 -10.05 -18.58 -10.20
N TRP A 59 -8.80 -18.68 -10.62
CA TRP A 59 -8.33 -18.26 -11.94
C TRP A 59 -7.77 -19.44 -12.75
N ASN A 60 -7.92 -19.38 -14.07
CA ASN A 60 -7.22 -20.24 -15.05
C ASN A 60 -6.14 -19.43 -15.77
N VAL A 61 -5.10 -20.13 -16.26
CA VAL A 61 -3.87 -19.57 -16.86
C VAL A 61 -4.13 -18.73 -18.13
N ASP A 62 -5.27 -18.95 -18.79
CA ASP A 62 -5.60 -18.33 -20.08
C ASP A 62 -6.37 -17.00 -19.99
N ASP A 63 -6.71 -16.52 -18.79
CA ASP A 63 -7.48 -15.28 -18.64
C ASP A 63 -6.61 -14.02 -18.86
N LYS A 64 -7.07 -13.06 -19.68
CA LYS A 64 -6.56 -11.66 -19.67
C LYS A 64 -6.72 -11.10 -18.25
N ILE A 65 -5.80 -10.27 -17.70
CA ILE A 65 -5.91 -9.71 -16.32
C ILE A 65 -7.36 -9.31 -16.07
N PRO A 66 -8.12 -10.05 -15.25
CA PRO A 66 -9.54 -9.88 -15.33
C PRO A 66 -9.97 -8.77 -14.39
N LEU A 67 -10.72 -7.85 -14.96
CA LEU A 67 -11.64 -6.99 -14.24
C LEU A 67 -12.47 -7.85 -13.26
N PRO A 68 -12.85 -7.35 -12.08
CA PRO A 68 -13.67 -8.10 -11.13
C PRO A 68 -14.97 -8.56 -11.80
N PHE A 69 -15.13 -9.85 -12.04
CA PHE A 69 -16.37 -10.44 -12.56
C PHE A 69 -16.77 -11.68 -11.75
N CYS A 70 -18.07 -11.89 -11.63
CA CYS A 70 -18.66 -12.96 -10.82
C CYS A 70 -18.82 -14.22 -11.69
N THR A 71 -18.18 -15.34 -11.32
CA THR A 71 -18.04 -16.53 -12.20
C THR A 71 -18.99 -17.69 -11.93
N LYS A 72 -19.94 -17.64 -10.98
CA LYS A 72 -20.86 -18.78 -10.77
C LYS A 72 -22.32 -18.49 -11.06
N SER A 73 -22.69 -18.92 -12.26
CA SER A 73 -24.00 -19.42 -12.66
C SER A 73 -24.60 -20.35 -11.60
N LEU A 74 -25.80 -20.03 -11.14
CA LEU A 74 -26.70 -20.96 -10.47
C LEU A 74 -27.97 -21.05 -11.32
N ASN A 75 -28.15 -22.22 -11.92
CA ASN A 75 -29.26 -22.74 -12.71
C ASN A 75 -29.55 -22.11 -14.08
N ALA A 76 -29.35 -22.95 -15.09
CA ALA A 76 -29.79 -22.79 -16.45
C ALA A 76 -31.33 -22.81 -16.53
N ASN A 77 -31.95 -21.63 -16.46
CA ASN A 77 -32.95 -21.17 -17.43
C ASN A 77 -33.45 -19.78 -17.05
N LYS A 78 -33.43 -18.90 -18.05
CA LYS A 78 -33.86 -17.48 -18.08
C LYS A 78 -32.86 -16.43 -17.57
N HIS A 79 -32.22 -15.84 -18.59
CA HIS A 79 -31.59 -14.52 -18.67
C HIS A 79 -30.21 -14.39 -18.02
N LYS A 80 -29.18 -14.47 -18.88
CA LYS A 80 -27.85 -13.91 -18.67
C LYS A 80 -28.00 -12.43 -18.26
N ILE A 81 -28.01 -12.16 -16.95
CA ILE A 81 -27.61 -10.85 -16.43
C ILE A 81 -26.08 -10.89 -16.40
N VAL A 82 -25.47 -10.81 -17.59
CA VAL A 82 -24.11 -10.30 -17.72
C VAL A 82 -24.27 -8.79 -17.85
N THR A 83 -24.67 -8.12 -16.76
CA THR A 83 -24.34 -6.71 -16.67
C THR A 83 -22.84 -6.70 -16.55
N ILE A 84 -22.15 -6.27 -17.61
CA ILE A 84 -20.73 -5.95 -17.59
C ILE A 84 -20.55 -4.96 -16.45
N LEU A 85 -20.19 -5.46 -15.28
CA LEU A 85 -19.69 -4.65 -14.18
C LEU A 85 -18.45 -4.00 -14.78
N ARG A 86 -18.50 -2.68 -15.02
CA ARG A 86 -17.44 -1.89 -15.67
C ARG A 86 -16.14 -1.92 -14.87
N GLY A 87 -15.48 -3.07 -14.76
CA GLY A 87 -14.27 -3.21 -13.97
C GLY A 87 -14.41 -3.06 -12.46
N ARG A 88 -15.62 -3.16 -11.90
CA ARG A 88 -15.85 -2.84 -10.48
C ARG A 88 -16.00 -4.07 -9.60
N THR A 89 -15.32 -4.08 -8.44
CA THR A 89 -15.45 -5.18 -7.47
C THR A 89 -16.82 -5.15 -6.80
N PRO A 90 -17.29 -6.29 -6.28
CA PRO A 90 -18.48 -6.33 -5.44
C PRO A 90 -18.44 -5.33 -4.27
N LEU A 91 -17.25 -5.03 -3.73
CA LEU A 91 -17.08 -4.07 -2.64
C LEU A 91 -17.43 -2.64 -3.09
N LEU A 92 -16.79 -2.14 -4.14
CA LEU A 92 -17.02 -0.76 -4.58
C LEU A 92 -18.43 -0.57 -5.16
N LEU A 93 -19.01 -1.62 -5.77
CA LEU A 93 -20.42 -1.60 -6.18
C LEU A 93 -21.35 -1.46 -4.98
N ALA A 94 -21.13 -2.25 -3.92
CA ALA A 94 -21.90 -2.13 -2.69
C ALA A 94 -21.78 -0.72 -2.08
N MET A 95 -20.57 -0.15 -2.09
CA MET A 95 -20.32 1.22 -1.63
C MET A 95 -21.03 2.25 -2.51
N HIS A 96 -20.97 2.13 -3.83
CA HIS A 96 -21.68 3.00 -4.78
C HIS A 96 -23.20 2.99 -4.57
N CYS A 97 -23.75 1.82 -4.28
CA CYS A 97 -25.16 1.65 -3.96
C CYS A 97 -25.51 2.03 -2.51
N LYS A 98 -24.54 2.52 -1.72
CA LYS A 98 -24.67 2.83 -0.28
C LYS A 98 -25.18 1.63 0.55
N ASN A 99 -24.90 0.41 0.10
CA ASN A 99 -25.25 -0.82 0.81
C ASN A 99 -24.11 -1.20 1.76
N TRP A 100 -24.05 -0.51 2.89
CA TRP A 100 -22.96 -0.64 3.86
C TRP A 100 -22.88 -2.03 4.51
N ASN A 101 -23.99 -2.75 4.64
CA ASN A 101 -24.00 -4.12 5.15
C ASN A 101 -23.28 -5.07 4.18
N VAL A 102 -23.60 -5.01 2.89
CA VAL A 102 -22.92 -5.81 1.87
C VAL A 102 -21.44 -5.41 1.77
N ALA A 103 -21.14 -4.12 1.81
CA ALA A 103 -19.74 -3.66 1.79
C ALA A 103 -18.94 -4.21 3.00
N ARG A 104 -19.51 -4.16 4.22
CA ARG A 104 -18.91 -4.76 5.41
C ARG A 104 -18.74 -6.27 5.27
N TYR A 105 -19.73 -6.96 4.70
CA TYR A 105 -19.63 -8.39 4.42
C TYR A 105 -18.47 -8.69 3.46
N CYS A 106 -18.36 -7.99 2.34
CA CYS A 106 -17.25 -8.14 1.39
C CYS A 106 -15.89 -7.99 2.08
N ILE A 107 -15.70 -6.94 2.90
CA ILE A 107 -14.44 -6.71 3.63
C ILE A 107 -14.15 -7.85 4.62
N LYS A 108 -15.15 -8.28 5.41
CA LYS A 108 -15.00 -9.40 6.34
C LYS A 108 -14.59 -10.71 5.65
N GLN A 109 -14.96 -10.86 4.39
CA GLN A 109 -14.62 -12.01 3.57
C GLN A 109 -13.28 -11.85 2.83
N GLY A 110 -12.53 -10.79 3.09
CA GLY A 110 -11.19 -10.57 2.53
C GLY A 110 -11.16 -9.80 1.21
N ALA A 111 -12.22 -9.06 0.87
CA ALA A 111 -12.19 -8.17 -0.28
C ALA A 111 -11.03 -7.16 -0.17
N TRP A 112 -10.38 -6.89 -1.30
CA TRP A 112 -9.22 -6.01 -1.36
C TRP A 112 -9.65 -4.56 -1.20
N ILE A 113 -9.03 -3.86 -0.25
CA ILE A 113 -9.33 -2.46 0.06
C ILE A 113 -8.29 -1.47 -0.47
N ASP A 114 -7.11 -1.98 -0.83
CA ASP A 114 -5.96 -1.23 -1.36
C ASP A 114 -5.80 -1.48 -2.87
N VAL A 115 -6.92 -1.47 -3.60
CA VAL A 115 -6.94 -1.66 -5.06
C VAL A 115 -7.80 -0.58 -5.68
N ARG A 116 -7.22 0.21 -6.59
CA ARG A 116 -7.98 1.20 -7.36
C ARG A 116 -8.72 0.50 -8.49
N GLU A 117 -10.02 0.76 -8.61
CA GLU A 117 -10.84 0.12 -9.64
C GLU A 117 -11.04 1.01 -10.86
N GLY A 118 -10.80 0.46 -12.04
CA GLY A 118 -11.17 1.02 -13.34
C GLY A 118 -10.76 0.03 -14.42
N ALA A 119 -11.41 0.07 -15.59
CA ALA A 119 -10.75 -0.49 -16.77
C ALA A 119 -9.37 0.19 -16.92
N PHE A 120 -8.39 -0.49 -17.51
CA PHE A 120 -7.02 0.01 -17.68
C PHE A 120 -6.89 1.45 -18.26
N ASN A 121 -7.99 2.02 -18.77
CA ASN A 121 -8.11 3.34 -19.37
C ASN A 121 -9.11 4.31 -18.69
N GLU A 122 -9.73 3.98 -17.54
CA GLU A 122 -10.64 4.94 -16.86
C GLU A 122 -9.87 5.98 -16.03
N VAL A 123 -10.08 7.26 -16.35
CA VAL A 123 -9.43 8.45 -15.75
C VAL A 123 -9.66 8.59 -14.23
N THR A 124 -10.56 7.80 -13.64
CA THR A 124 -10.93 7.92 -12.23
C THR A 124 -10.92 6.57 -11.51
N SER A 125 -9.82 5.83 -11.58
CA SER A 125 -9.65 4.68 -10.71
C SER A 125 -9.50 5.13 -9.25
N GLN A 126 -10.23 4.52 -8.33
CA GLN A 126 -10.21 4.89 -6.91
C GLN A 126 -10.25 3.65 -6.03
N ALA A 127 -9.45 3.65 -4.98
CA ALA A 127 -9.58 2.69 -3.89
C ALA A 127 -10.83 3.00 -3.05
N PRO A 128 -11.40 2.02 -2.34
CA PRO A 128 -12.52 2.21 -1.41
C PRO A 128 -12.39 3.43 -0.48
N VAL A 129 -11.22 3.67 0.12
CA VAL A 129 -10.98 4.84 1.01
C VAL A 129 -11.01 6.15 0.23
N GLU A 130 -10.35 6.21 -0.93
CA GLU A 130 -10.32 7.40 -1.79
C GLU A 130 -11.72 7.75 -2.31
N TRP A 131 -12.49 6.72 -2.68
CA TRP A 131 -13.85 6.87 -3.14
C TRP A 131 -14.74 7.48 -2.06
N ILE A 132 -14.72 6.93 -0.85
CA ILE A 132 -15.59 7.39 0.23
C ILE A 132 -15.17 8.78 0.69
N ALA A 133 -13.86 9.06 0.80
CA ALA A 133 -13.36 10.39 1.12
C ALA A 133 -13.82 11.43 0.08
N LYS A 134 -13.65 11.14 -1.22
CA LYS A 134 -14.11 12.06 -2.29
C LYS A 134 -15.62 12.28 -2.26
N LYS A 135 -16.39 11.24 -1.95
CA LYS A 135 -17.85 11.36 -1.79
C LYS A 135 -18.23 12.26 -0.62
N ILE A 136 -17.57 12.10 0.52
CA ILE A 136 -17.81 12.95 1.70
C ILE A 136 -17.53 14.43 1.37
N ILE A 137 -16.45 14.74 0.63
CA ILE A 137 -16.16 16.12 0.18
C ILE A 137 -17.28 16.66 -0.71
N LYS A 138 -17.71 15.85 -1.69
CA LYS A 138 -18.74 16.28 -2.65
C LYS A 138 -20.07 16.58 -1.96
N GLU A 139 -20.48 15.76 -0.99
CA GLU A 139 -21.71 16.00 -0.22
C GLU A 139 -21.61 17.25 0.66
N LYS A 140 -20.43 17.57 1.21
CA LYS A 140 -20.20 18.84 1.93
C LYS A 140 -20.36 20.06 1.02
N ASN A 141 -19.80 20.01 -0.19
CA ASN A 141 -19.78 21.16 -1.10
C ASN A 141 -21.13 21.39 -1.82
N ASN A 142 -21.85 20.32 -2.16
CA ASN A 142 -23.06 20.42 -2.98
C ASN A 142 -24.30 20.96 -2.22
N ASN A 143 -24.30 20.91 -0.88
CA ASN A 143 -25.53 21.12 -0.11
C ASN A 143 -25.65 22.50 0.55
N ASN A 144 -24.81 23.50 0.22
CA ASN A 144 -24.84 24.84 0.86
C ASN A 144 -25.00 24.77 2.40
N GLY A 145 -24.37 23.79 3.06
CA GLY A 145 -24.47 23.57 4.51
C GLY A 145 -25.56 22.59 4.99
N ASN A 146 -26.54 22.20 4.17
CA ASN A 146 -27.59 21.26 4.56
C ASN A 146 -27.19 19.80 4.22
N VAL A 147 -26.06 19.36 4.77
CA VAL A 147 -25.58 17.97 4.61
C VAL A 147 -26.57 17.04 5.30
N ASN A 148 -26.98 15.96 4.64
CA ASN A 148 -27.70 14.88 5.31
C ASN A 148 -26.75 14.24 6.34
N GLU A 149 -26.80 14.73 7.57
CA GLU A 149 -25.90 14.37 8.66
C GLU A 149 -25.84 12.86 8.89
N LYS A 150 -26.99 12.18 8.74
CA LYS A 150 -27.07 10.73 8.84
C LYS A 150 -26.22 10.04 7.78
N GLU A 151 -26.30 10.49 6.53
CA GLU A 151 -25.55 9.90 5.42
C GLU A 151 -24.05 10.17 5.56
N TYR A 152 -23.69 11.39 5.95
CA TYR A 152 -22.31 11.75 6.29
C TYR A 152 -21.75 10.84 7.37
N LEU A 153 -22.49 10.66 8.47
CA LEU A 153 -22.06 9.83 9.59
C LEU A 153 -21.93 8.35 9.21
N GLU A 154 -22.81 7.83 8.36
CA GLU A 154 -22.70 6.47 7.82
C GLU A 154 -21.46 6.30 6.94
N MET A 155 -21.17 7.26 6.05
CA MET A 155 -19.96 7.23 5.22
C MET A 155 -18.69 7.31 6.08
N MET A 156 -18.67 8.21 7.08
CA MET A 156 -17.55 8.31 8.02
C MET A 156 -17.35 7.02 8.82
N LYS A 157 -18.44 6.42 9.33
CA LYS A 157 -18.38 5.12 10.02
C LYS A 157 -17.81 4.02 9.12
N MET A 158 -18.22 3.99 7.85
CA MET A 158 -17.70 3.03 6.88
C MET A 158 -16.22 3.30 6.55
N CYS A 159 -15.81 4.56 6.41
CA CYS A 159 -14.41 4.92 6.18
C CYS A 159 -13.52 4.47 7.35
N LYS A 160 -13.92 4.80 8.59
CA LYS A 160 -13.25 4.32 9.81
C LYS A 160 -13.16 2.81 9.87
N TRP A 161 -14.23 2.12 9.47
CA TRP A 161 -14.25 0.66 9.39
C TRP A 161 -13.22 0.14 8.38
N ILE A 162 -13.20 0.66 7.15
CA ILE A 162 -12.23 0.26 6.11
C ILE A 162 -10.79 0.43 6.62
N LEU A 163 -10.48 1.59 7.22
CA LEU A 163 -9.15 1.87 7.78
C LEU A 163 -8.76 0.85 8.85
N ARG A 164 -9.68 0.49 9.75
CA ARG A 164 -9.46 -0.52 10.80
C ARG A 164 -9.26 -1.93 10.24
N GLN A 165 -9.83 -2.24 9.08
CA GLN A 165 -9.72 -3.56 8.44
C GLN A 165 -8.50 -3.71 7.54
N ARG A 166 -7.67 -2.67 7.40
CA ARG A 166 -6.48 -2.72 6.56
C ARG A 166 -5.46 -3.72 7.09
N THR A 167 -4.81 -4.42 6.18
CA THR A 167 -3.81 -5.45 6.49
C THR A 167 -2.47 -5.09 5.86
N ILE A 168 -1.44 -5.90 6.11
CA ILE A 168 -0.20 -5.83 5.33
C ILE A 168 -0.52 -6.18 3.88
N TYR A 169 0.15 -5.55 2.93
CA TYR A 169 -0.10 -5.81 1.52
C TYR A 169 -0.05 -7.34 1.24
N PRO A 170 -1.08 -7.95 0.64
CA PRO A 170 -1.17 -9.40 0.61
C PRO A 170 -0.08 -10.05 -0.23
N MET A 171 0.71 -10.94 0.38
CA MET A 171 1.75 -11.72 -0.29
C MET A 171 1.21 -12.51 -1.50
N LYS A 172 -0.04 -12.99 -1.42
CA LYS A 172 -0.70 -13.69 -2.53
C LYS A 172 -0.86 -12.80 -3.77
N GLN A 173 -1.16 -11.51 -3.60
CA GLN A 173 -1.30 -10.58 -4.73
C GLN A 173 0.04 -10.30 -5.40
N ILE A 174 1.10 -10.13 -4.60
CA ILE A 174 2.46 -9.93 -5.13
C ILE A 174 2.88 -11.14 -5.96
N LYS A 175 2.73 -12.34 -5.40
CA LYS A 175 3.05 -13.59 -6.10
C LYS A 175 2.23 -13.74 -7.37
N TYR A 176 0.93 -13.45 -7.31
CA TYR A 176 0.06 -13.48 -8.47
C TYR A 176 0.53 -12.53 -9.59
N ALA A 177 0.87 -11.28 -9.27
CA ALA A 177 1.36 -10.33 -10.27
C ALA A 177 2.68 -10.80 -10.91
N ILE A 178 3.57 -11.37 -10.10
CA ILE A 178 4.84 -11.94 -10.60
C ILE A 178 4.56 -13.15 -11.51
N ASP A 179 3.71 -14.08 -11.07
CA ASP A 179 3.32 -15.27 -11.81
C ASP A 179 2.62 -14.92 -13.12
N TYR A 180 1.71 -13.94 -13.11
CA TYR A 180 1.04 -13.44 -14.31
C TYR A 180 2.05 -13.01 -15.39
N VAL A 181 3.04 -12.18 -15.03
CA VAL A 181 4.04 -11.72 -16.00
C VAL A 181 4.92 -12.88 -16.45
N LYS A 182 5.35 -13.72 -15.50
CA LYS A 182 6.21 -14.87 -15.77
C LYS A 182 5.53 -15.87 -16.71
N ASP A 183 4.30 -16.29 -16.42
CA ASP A 183 3.56 -17.30 -17.20
C ASP A 183 3.19 -16.78 -18.60
N LYS A 184 2.81 -15.50 -18.73
CA LYS A 184 2.65 -14.87 -20.04
C LYS A 184 3.96 -14.74 -20.82
N SER A 185 5.08 -14.75 -20.10
CA SER A 185 6.42 -14.70 -20.69
C SER A 185 7.03 -16.05 -21.03
N THR A 186 6.34 -17.16 -20.72
CA THR A 186 6.79 -18.53 -20.98
C THR A 186 5.83 -19.27 -21.90
N ASP A 187 6.33 -20.26 -22.65
CA ASP A 187 5.50 -21.16 -23.45
C ASP A 187 4.94 -22.31 -22.61
N GLU A 188 4.16 -23.18 -23.25
CA GLU A 188 3.49 -24.32 -22.61
C GLU A 188 4.50 -25.32 -22.01
N ASP A 189 5.72 -25.37 -22.55
CA ASP A 189 6.83 -26.20 -22.07
C ASP A 189 7.63 -25.53 -20.93
N GLY A 190 7.23 -24.32 -20.51
CA GLY A 190 7.91 -23.54 -19.47
C GLY A 190 9.25 -22.95 -19.92
N VAL A 191 9.52 -22.93 -21.22
CA VAL A 191 10.66 -22.23 -21.82
C VAL A 191 10.29 -20.76 -21.99
N SER A 192 11.23 -19.85 -21.73
CA SER A 192 10.98 -18.42 -21.97
C SER A 192 10.64 -18.22 -23.44
N LYS A 193 9.44 -17.71 -23.71
CA LYS A 193 9.05 -17.33 -25.07
C LYS A 193 10.05 -16.29 -25.57
N ALA A 194 10.41 -16.37 -26.84
CA ALA A 194 11.08 -15.27 -27.52
C ALA A 194 10.11 -14.09 -27.62
N ILE A 195 10.02 -13.30 -26.54
CA ILE A 195 9.20 -12.10 -26.45
C ILE A 195 10.11 -10.91 -26.71
N ASP A 196 9.69 -10.05 -27.62
CA ASP A 196 10.40 -8.81 -27.87
C ASP A 196 10.38 -7.91 -26.63
N GLU A 197 11.37 -7.02 -26.55
CA GLU A 197 11.57 -6.15 -25.38
C GLU A 197 10.33 -5.28 -25.07
N ILE A 198 9.60 -4.84 -26.09
CA ILE A 198 8.43 -3.95 -25.95
C ILE A 198 7.26 -4.74 -25.33
N SER A 199 7.02 -5.95 -25.82
CA SER A 199 6.00 -6.85 -25.25
C SER A 199 6.32 -7.21 -23.80
N TYR A 200 7.58 -7.49 -23.47
CA TYR A 200 7.98 -7.76 -22.09
C TYR A 200 7.82 -6.54 -21.17
N GLN A 201 8.22 -5.36 -21.63
CA GLN A 201 8.00 -4.10 -20.92
C GLN A 201 6.51 -3.86 -20.65
N THR A 202 5.66 -4.16 -21.62
CA THR A 202 4.20 -3.99 -21.49
C THR A 202 3.64 -4.91 -20.41
N LEU A 203 4.06 -6.18 -20.38
CA LEU A 203 3.67 -7.13 -19.32
C LEU A 203 4.16 -6.68 -17.93
N LEU A 204 5.38 -6.14 -17.80
CA LEU A 204 5.88 -5.60 -16.54
C LEU A 204 5.04 -4.43 -16.03
N ILE A 205 4.69 -3.49 -16.92
CA ILE A 205 3.83 -2.34 -16.58
C ILE A 205 2.43 -2.83 -16.18
N GLU A 206 1.87 -3.79 -16.91
CA GLU A 206 0.59 -4.43 -16.57
C GLU A 206 0.61 -5.07 -15.17
N GLY A 207 1.64 -5.87 -14.86
CA GLY A 207 1.78 -6.51 -13.55
C GLY A 207 1.98 -5.50 -12.41
N ALA A 208 2.80 -4.46 -12.64
CA ALA A 208 3.07 -3.45 -11.62
C ALA A 208 1.90 -2.50 -11.40
N THR A 209 1.14 -2.15 -12.44
CA THR A 209 -0.07 -1.32 -12.30
C THR A 209 -1.13 -1.99 -11.45
N PHE A 210 -1.27 -3.31 -11.55
CA PHE A 210 -2.12 -4.10 -10.65
C PHE A 210 -1.72 -3.93 -9.18
N LEU A 211 -0.40 -3.90 -8.88
CA LEU A 211 0.08 -3.76 -7.50
C LEU A 211 -0.03 -2.32 -6.96
N LEU A 212 0.24 -1.34 -7.82
CA LEU A 212 0.29 0.08 -7.49
C LEU A 212 -1.09 0.76 -7.56
N GLY A 213 -2.08 0.16 -8.23
CA GLY A 213 -3.36 0.84 -8.48
C GLY A 213 -3.20 2.08 -9.37
N GLU A 214 -2.20 2.09 -10.24
CA GLU A 214 -1.97 3.13 -11.24
C GLU A 214 -2.48 2.68 -12.61
N ASN A 215 -2.81 3.62 -13.50
CA ASN A 215 -3.08 3.26 -14.90
C ASN A 215 -1.76 3.07 -15.67
N GLN A 216 -1.77 2.28 -16.74
CA GLN A 216 -0.54 1.91 -17.46
C GLN A 216 0.21 3.11 -18.03
N THR A 217 -0.52 4.05 -18.61
CA THR A 217 0.06 5.29 -19.15
C THR A 217 0.69 6.12 -18.04
N GLY A 218 -0.02 6.32 -16.92
CA GLY A 218 0.47 7.08 -15.77
C GLY A 218 1.71 6.47 -15.14
N LEU A 219 1.75 5.13 -14.98
CA LEU A 219 2.95 4.46 -14.49
C LEU A 219 4.10 4.58 -15.49
N LYS A 220 3.85 4.40 -16.80
CA LYS A 220 4.87 4.54 -17.83
C LYS A 220 5.45 5.95 -17.85
N ASP A 221 4.60 6.97 -17.82
CA ASP A 221 5.01 8.37 -17.79
C ASP A 221 5.80 8.69 -16.52
N LEU A 222 5.37 8.17 -15.36
CA LEU A 222 6.11 8.30 -14.11
C LEU A 222 7.51 7.70 -14.23
N LEU A 223 7.65 6.49 -14.78
CA LEU A 223 8.94 5.82 -14.94
C LEU A 223 9.86 6.55 -15.92
N ILE A 224 9.33 7.01 -17.07
CA ILE A 224 10.14 7.72 -18.06
C ILE A 224 10.64 9.05 -17.48
N ASN A 225 9.72 9.87 -16.94
CA ASN A 225 10.05 11.21 -16.45
C ASN A 225 11.00 11.20 -15.24
N ASN A 226 10.93 10.17 -14.40
CA ASN A 226 11.74 10.08 -13.19
C ASN A 226 13.00 9.20 -13.33
N SER A 227 13.22 8.58 -14.50
CA SER A 227 14.37 7.68 -14.73
C SER A 227 15.71 8.37 -14.49
N LEU A 228 15.94 9.54 -15.09
CA LEU A 228 17.18 10.30 -14.92
C LEU A 228 17.38 10.80 -13.49
N LEU A 229 16.29 11.24 -12.85
CA LEU A 229 16.31 11.66 -11.44
C LEU A 229 16.72 10.51 -10.54
N TYR A 230 16.17 9.32 -10.79
CA TYR A 230 16.49 8.15 -10.01
C TYR A 230 17.93 7.71 -10.23
N LEU A 231 18.37 7.65 -11.48
CA LEU A 231 19.74 7.29 -11.83
C LEU A 231 20.74 8.25 -11.18
N GLY A 232 20.51 9.57 -11.29
CA GLY A 232 21.35 10.59 -10.69
C GLY A 232 21.41 10.46 -9.16
N ALA A 233 20.26 10.42 -8.50
CA ALA A 233 20.15 10.28 -7.06
C ALA A 233 20.80 8.98 -6.54
N SER A 234 20.59 7.86 -7.26
CA SER A 234 21.12 6.54 -6.91
C SER A 234 22.66 6.47 -6.91
N ARG A 235 23.31 7.33 -7.70
CA ARG A 235 24.76 7.42 -7.86
C ARG A 235 25.37 8.63 -7.14
N ASN A 236 24.58 9.36 -6.34
CA ASN A 236 24.98 10.63 -5.73
C ASN A 236 25.51 11.66 -6.77
N ILE A 237 25.00 11.60 -8.00
CA ILE A 237 25.31 12.59 -9.04
C ILE A 237 24.44 13.81 -8.77
N ILE A 238 25.09 14.95 -8.51
CA ILE A 238 24.38 16.22 -8.22
C ILE A 238 23.85 16.83 -9.52
N TYR A 239 24.63 16.75 -10.60
CA TYR A 239 24.27 17.34 -11.88
C TYR A 239 24.57 16.43 -13.06
N ILE A 240 23.65 16.40 -14.03
CA ILE A 240 23.90 15.86 -15.38
C ILE A 240 23.64 17.00 -16.35
N LYS A 241 24.53 17.15 -17.32
CA LYS A 241 24.35 18.06 -18.46
C LYS A 241 24.27 17.20 -19.73
N PRO A 242 23.06 16.77 -20.14
CA PRO A 242 22.89 16.11 -21.43
C PRO A 242 23.25 17.08 -22.58
N GLU A 243 23.70 16.54 -23.71
CA GLU A 243 23.94 17.33 -24.92
C GLU A 243 22.65 18.08 -25.34
N ASP A 244 22.79 19.38 -25.57
CA ASP A 244 21.72 20.36 -25.84
C ASP A 244 20.62 20.50 -24.77
N CYS A 245 20.89 20.09 -23.53
CA CYS A 245 20.01 20.34 -22.39
C CYS A 245 20.64 21.33 -21.40
N LYS A 246 19.79 22.04 -20.66
CA LYS A 246 20.25 22.74 -19.46
C LYS A 246 20.77 21.71 -18.45
N LYS A 247 21.79 22.12 -17.69
CA LYS A 247 22.29 21.39 -16.52
C LYS A 247 21.12 21.14 -15.57
N GLN A 248 20.86 19.88 -15.24
CA GLN A 248 19.79 19.47 -14.33
C GLN A 248 20.37 19.07 -13.00
N ARG A 249 19.67 19.47 -11.94
CA ARG A 249 20.01 19.18 -10.55
C ARG A 249 19.15 18.00 -10.09
N PHE A 250 19.78 16.99 -9.49
CA PHE A 250 19.11 15.73 -9.10
C PHE A 250 19.12 15.50 -7.59
N ASP A 251 19.15 16.59 -6.83
CA ASP A 251 19.24 16.55 -5.38
C ASP A 251 18.04 17.20 -4.67
N GLU A 252 17.06 17.73 -5.44
CA GLU A 252 15.89 18.51 -4.99
C GLU A 252 14.84 17.70 -4.18
N GLY A 253 15.24 16.57 -3.60
CA GLY A 253 14.37 15.70 -2.81
C GLY A 253 13.41 14.90 -3.69
N TRP A 254 12.88 13.82 -3.12
CA TRP A 254 11.87 12.99 -3.79
C TRP A 254 10.54 13.14 -3.07
N HIS A 255 9.47 13.34 -3.82
CA HIS A 255 8.14 13.12 -3.26
C HIS A 255 7.99 11.61 -2.93
N PRO A 256 7.47 11.25 -1.74
CA PRO A 256 7.45 9.85 -1.29
C PRO A 256 6.74 8.87 -2.24
N ILE A 257 5.57 9.23 -2.75
CA ILE A 257 4.75 8.36 -3.60
C ILE A 257 5.41 8.01 -4.93
N PRO A 258 5.88 8.98 -5.76
CA PRO A 258 6.52 8.65 -7.01
C PRO A 258 7.84 7.89 -6.82
N PHE A 259 8.60 8.19 -5.77
CA PHE A 259 9.77 7.38 -5.42
C PHE A 259 9.40 5.93 -5.12
N LEU A 260 8.42 5.72 -4.23
CA LEU A 260 7.99 4.39 -3.83
C LEU A 260 7.46 3.62 -5.02
N ALA A 261 6.62 4.23 -5.87
CA ALA A 261 6.13 3.62 -7.10
C ALA A 261 7.29 3.18 -8.01
N PHE A 262 8.28 4.06 -8.22
CA PHE A 262 9.46 3.75 -9.04
C PHE A 262 10.30 2.61 -8.44
N ARG A 263 10.51 2.63 -7.11
CA ARG A 263 11.30 1.60 -6.41
C ARG A 263 10.59 0.24 -6.39
N ILE A 264 9.29 0.23 -6.11
CA ILE A 264 8.42 -0.94 -6.16
C ILE A 264 8.45 -1.56 -7.54
N PHE A 265 8.39 -0.74 -8.58
CA PHE A 265 8.48 -1.19 -9.97
C PHE A 265 9.78 -1.95 -10.26
N LEU A 266 10.93 -1.37 -9.90
CA LEU A 266 12.23 -2.02 -10.09
C LEU A 266 12.34 -3.32 -9.29
N LEU A 267 11.88 -3.34 -8.04
CA LEU A 267 11.85 -4.56 -7.23
C LEU A 267 10.96 -5.64 -7.82
N PHE A 268 9.80 -5.25 -8.34
CA PHE A 268 8.89 -6.14 -9.03
C PHE A 268 9.54 -6.75 -10.28
N GLU A 269 10.18 -5.93 -11.11
CA GLU A 269 10.93 -6.37 -12.29
C GLU A 269 12.02 -7.39 -11.91
N ILE A 270 12.80 -7.11 -10.86
CA ILE A 270 13.83 -8.04 -10.37
C ILE A 270 13.20 -9.37 -9.94
N CYS A 271 12.08 -9.33 -9.21
CA CYS A 271 11.39 -10.55 -8.77
C CYS A 271 10.82 -11.36 -9.95
N VAL A 272 10.29 -10.69 -10.98
CA VAL A 272 9.84 -11.34 -12.22
C VAL A 272 11.01 -11.98 -12.95
N ARG A 273 12.12 -11.25 -13.13
CA ARG A 273 13.34 -11.78 -13.77
C ARG A 273 13.87 -12.99 -13.05
N LEU A 274 14.01 -12.93 -11.73
CA LEU A 274 14.40 -14.07 -10.89
C LEU A 274 13.49 -15.29 -11.14
N LYS A 275 12.17 -15.09 -11.21
CA LYS A 275 11.24 -16.21 -11.40
C LYS A 275 11.21 -16.76 -12.83
N ARG A 276 11.50 -15.91 -13.82
CA ARG A 276 11.48 -16.25 -15.26
C ARG A 276 12.77 -16.92 -15.70
N GLU A 277 13.91 -16.36 -15.31
CA GLU A 277 15.22 -16.84 -15.72
C GLU A 277 15.53 -18.14 -14.98
N LYS A 278 15.87 -19.22 -15.71
CA LYS A 278 16.32 -20.48 -15.09
C LYS A 278 17.44 -20.16 -14.10
N ARG A 279 17.49 -20.89 -12.97
CA ARG A 279 18.40 -20.67 -11.82
C ARG A 279 19.87 -20.37 -12.14
N ASN A 280 20.34 -20.66 -13.36
CA ASN A 280 21.73 -20.57 -13.80
C ASN A 280 22.08 -19.28 -14.58
N LEU A 281 21.12 -18.40 -14.91
CA LEU A 281 21.36 -17.21 -15.74
C LEU A 281 21.55 -15.92 -14.92
N VAL A 282 21.09 -15.90 -13.67
CA VAL A 282 21.27 -14.77 -12.77
C VAL A 282 22.46 -15.03 -11.87
N GLU A 283 23.50 -14.20 -11.97
CA GLU A 283 24.65 -14.28 -11.06
C GLU A 283 24.19 -13.89 -9.65
N LEU A 284 24.11 -14.88 -8.76
CA LEU A 284 23.69 -14.69 -7.37
C LEU A 284 24.90 -14.30 -6.50
N PRO A 285 24.69 -13.55 -5.40
CA PRO A 285 25.76 -13.27 -4.44
C PRO A 285 26.37 -14.55 -3.87
N LYS A 286 27.68 -14.51 -3.60
CA LYS A 286 28.39 -15.63 -2.96
C LYS A 286 27.67 -16.06 -1.68
N ASN A 287 27.58 -17.38 -1.47
CA ASN A 287 26.96 -18.00 -0.28
C ASN A 287 25.47 -17.69 -0.09
N THR A 288 24.74 -17.37 -1.16
CA THR A 288 23.27 -17.23 -1.10
C THR A 288 22.60 -18.15 -2.10
N THR A 289 21.37 -18.56 -1.80
CA THR A 289 20.53 -19.38 -2.66
C THR A 289 19.51 -18.51 -3.39
N PHE A 290 19.01 -19.02 -4.52
CA PHE A 290 17.92 -18.39 -5.26
C PHE A 290 16.71 -18.16 -4.36
N GLU A 291 16.31 -19.17 -3.58
CA GLU A 291 15.16 -19.13 -2.69
C GLU A 291 15.29 -18.02 -1.66
N GLN A 292 16.48 -17.84 -1.07
CA GLN A 292 16.74 -16.77 -0.12
C GLN A 292 16.60 -15.38 -0.76
N ILE A 293 17.19 -15.17 -1.93
CA ILE A 293 17.15 -13.87 -2.62
C ILE A 293 15.72 -13.55 -3.05
N TYR A 294 15.02 -14.50 -3.66
CA TYR A 294 13.65 -14.33 -4.09
C TYR A 294 12.72 -14.07 -2.91
N GLU A 295 12.84 -14.85 -1.82
CA GLU A 295 12.06 -14.62 -0.61
C GLU A 295 12.30 -13.23 -0.03
N LYS A 296 13.57 -12.80 0.07
CA LYS A 296 13.91 -11.46 0.55
C LYS A 296 13.38 -10.36 -0.37
N GLY A 297 13.47 -10.53 -1.69
CA GLY A 297 12.96 -9.58 -2.68
C GLY A 297 11.45 -9.39 -2.58
N VAL A 298 10.69 -10.49 -2.55
CA VAL A 298 9.23 -10.43 -2.44
C VAL A 298 8.78 -9.89 -1.08
N ARG A 299 9.53 -10.15 0.00
CA ARG A 299 9.29 -9.54 1.32
C ARG A 299 9.54 -8.04 1.32
N GLU A 300 10.64 -7.60 0.73
CA GLU A 300 10.89 -6.16 0.59
C GLU A 300 9.77 -5.50 -0.21
N LEU A 301 9.37 -6.12 -1.33
CA LEU A 301 8.28 -5.63 -2.17
C LEU A 301 6.98 -5.49 -1.36
N GLN A 302 6.69 -6.44 -0.46
CA GLN A 302 5.56 -6.35 0.46
C GLN A 302 5.66 -5.17 1.43
N VAL A 303 6.84 -4.92 2.00
CA VAL A 303 7.07 -3.79 2.92
C VAL A 303 6.84 -2.48 2.17
N GLN A 304 7.44 -2.31 0.99
CA GLN A 304 7.30 -1.08 0.21
C GLN A 304 5.88 -0.84 -0.30
N LEU A 305 5.19 -1.88 -0.78
CA LEU A 305 3.78 -1.77 -1.17
C LEU A 305 2.90 -1.37 0.02
N THR A 306 3.15 -1.95 1.19
CA THR A 306 2.41 -1.58 2.42
C THR A 306 2.62 -0.10 2.73
N THR A 307 3.87 0.37 2.70
CA THR A 307 4.22 1.78 2.93
C THR A 307 3.65 2.71 1.88
N TYR A 308 3.69 2.34 0.59
CA TYR A 308 3.11 3.10 -0.51
C TYR A 308 1.61 3.33 -0.32
N TRP A 309 0.87 2.26 -0.02
CA TRP A 309 -0.56 2.35 0.22
C TRP A 309 -0.90 3.08 1.54
N ASP A 310 -0.02 3.02 2.55
CA ASP A 310 -0.11 3.87 3.74
C ASP A 310 0.03 5.35 3.39
N CYS A 311 1.03 5.72 2.56
CA CYS A 311 1.21 7.09 2.10
C CYS A 311 0.01 7.62 1.31
N LEU A 312 -0.50 6.84 0.34
CA LEU A 312 -1.69 7.21 -0.43
C LEU A 312 -2.92 7.40 0.46
N THR A 313 -3.11 6.49 1.41
CA THR A 313 -4.23 6.53 2.35
C THR A 313 -4.19 7.79 3.20
N ILE A 314 -3.02 8.14 3.74
CA ILE A 314 -2.83 9.34 4.54
C ILE A 314 -3.06 10.60 3.71
N GLU A 315 -2.45 10.72 2.52
CA GLU A 315 -2.58 11.90 1.65
C GLU A 315 -4.05 12.16 1.23
N THR A 316 -4.84 11.09 1.14
CA THR A 316 -6.27 11.18 0.83
C THR A 316 -7.04 12.00 1.87
N PHE A 317 -6.68 11.91 3.16
CA PHE A 317 -7.48 12.50 4.25
C PHE A 317 -6.74 13.38 5.25
N GLU A 318 -5.40 13.43 5.30
CA GLU A 318 -4.65 14.12 6.35
C GLU A 318 -5.10 15.58 6.55
N ASN A 319 -5.35 16.31 5.46
CA ASN A 319 -5.77 17.71 5.49
C ASN A 319 -7.30 17.89 5.51
N LYS A 320 -8.07 16.82 5.33
CA LYS A 320 -9.53 16.88 5.10
C LYS A 320 -10.35 16.27 6.22
N TYR A 321 -9.82 15.23 6.85
CA TYR A 321 -10.45 14.44 7.92
C TYR A 321 -9.40 13.98 8.93
N PRO A 322 -8.81 14.91 9.71
CA PRO A 322 -7.80 14.56 10.71
C PRO A 322 -8.32 13.54 11.75
N GLU A 323 -9.64 13.46 11.96
CA GLU A 323 -10.27 12.46 12.83
C GLU A 323 -10.06 11.01 12.37
N LEU A 324 -9.68 10.78 11.10
CA LEU A 324 -9.37 9.45 10.57
C LEU A 324 -7.96 8.99 10.91
N ILE A 325 -7.06 9.89 11.30
CA ILE A 325 -5.67 9.56 11.67
C ILE A 325 -5.63 8.69 12.94
N ASP A 326 -6.57 8.88 13.89
CA ASP A 326 -6.66 8.01 15.08
C ASP A 326 -7.00 6.56 14.71
N ASP A 327 -7.94 6.38 13.77
CA ASP A 327 -8.34 5.06 13.30
C ASP A 327 -7.24 4.38 12.47
N TRP A 328 -6.55 5.14 11.62
CA TRP A 328 -5.42 4.65 10.84
C TRP A 328 -4.21 4.27 11.73
N SER A 329 -3.82 5.14 12.68
CA SER A 329 -2.69 4.87 13.58
C SER A 329 -2.96 3.65 14.48
N ARG A 330 -4.21 3.48 14.95
CA ARG A 330 -4.63 2.25 15.65
C ARG A 330 -4.44 1.02 14.77
N ASN A 331 -4.88 1.09 13.50
CA ASN A 331 -4.69 -0.01 12.57
C ASN A 331 -3.21 -0.34 12.31
N VAL A 332 -2.32 0.66 12.22
CA VAL A 332 -0.87 0.41 12.09
C VAL A 332 -0.35 -0.42 13.27
N VAL A 333 -0.73 -0.06 14.50
CA VAL A 333 -0.36 -0.82 15.70
C VAL A 333 -0.95 -2.23 15.66
N ASP A 334 -2.22 -2.39 15.30
CA ASP A 334 -2.86 -3.71 15.19
C ASP A 334 -2.17 -4.60 14.14
N ARG A 335 -1.83 -4.04 12.97
CA ARG A 335 -1.04 -4.74 11.93
C ARG A 335 0.33 -5.16 12.46
N LEU A 336 1.07 -4.26 13.10
CA LEU A 336 2.37 -4.59 13.71
C LEU A 336 2.24 -5.74 14.71
N MET A 337 1.22 -5.71 15.57
CA MET A 337 1.00 -6.72 16.60
C MET A 337 0.62 -8.09 16.02
N THR A 338 0.00 -8.13 14.85
CA THR A 338 -0.40 -9.37 14.17
C THR A 338 0.67 -9.96 13.26
N LEU A 339 1.73 -9.20 12.93
CA LEU A 339 2.86 -9.71 12.15
C LEU A 339 3.50 -10.94 12.82
N LYS A 340 3.87 -11.93 12.00
CA LYS A 340 4.56 -13.13 12.46
C LYS A 340 5.97 -13.16 11.89
N PRO A 341 7.01 -13.04 12.72
CA PRO A 341 8.37 -13.36 12.31
C PRO A 341 8.45 -14.81 11.83
N ILE A 342 9.25 -15.07 10.80
CA ILE A 342 9.26 -16.37 10.11
C ILE A 342 10.15 -17.38 10.84
N SER A 343 11.18 -16.87 11.49
CA SER A 343 12.08 -17.64 12.34
C SER A 343 12.13 -17.03 13.73
N SER A 344 12.50 -17.85 14.72
CA SER A 344 12.66 -17.45 16.12
C SER A 344 13.62 -16.27 16.30
N ASN A 345 14.62 -16.16 15.41
CA ASN A 345 15.65 -15.12 15.38
C ASN A 345 15.39 -14.04 14.30
N GLY A 346 14.34 -14.20 13.50
CA GLY A 346 13.97 -13.25 12.47
C GLY A 346 13.18 -12.08 13.03
N TYR A 347 13.03 -11.05 12.22
CA TYR A 347 12.13 -9.94 12.50
C TYR A 347 11.34 -9.60 11.24
N CYS A 348 10.22 -8.93 11.47
CA CYS A 348 9.36 -8.38 10.43
C CYS A 348 9.25 -6.88 10.67
N GLU A 349 9.08 -6.12 9.60
CA GLU A 349 9.15 -4.66 9.65
C GLU A 349 8.03 -4.06 8.81
N MET A 350 7.45 -2.97 9.32
CA MET A 350 6.60 -2.06 8.55
C MET A 350 7.25 -0.69 8.60
N ASN A 351 7.08 0.09 7.53
CA ASN A 351 7.59 1.45 7.50
C ASN A 351 6.48 2.45 7.26
N LEU A 352 6.65 3.60 7.88
CA LEU A 352 5.87 4.80 7.64
C LEU A 352 6.80 5.92 7.15
N VAL A 353 6.27 6.80 6.30
CA VAL A 353 6.97 8.02 5.89
C VAL A 353 6.53 9.15 6.80
N VAL A 354 7.47 9.68 7.57
CA VAL A 354 7.30 10.79 8.53
C VAL A 354 8.38 11.85 8.29
N GLY A 355 8.43 12.92 9.09
CA GLY A 355 9.45 13.96 8.96
C GLY A 355 8.81 15.34 8.96
N HIS A 356 9.34 16.27 8.16
CA HIS A 356 8.73 17.58 7.95
C HIS A 356 8.66 17.89 6.43
N LYS A 357 8.09 19.04 6.07
CA LYS A 357 7.84 19.44 4.68
C LYS A 357 9.04 19.27 3.73
N ASP A 358 10.25 19.55 4.22
CA ASP A 358 11.50 19.55 3.42
C ASP A 358 12.40 18.32 3.69
N HIS A 359 11.98 17.43 4.59
CA HIS A 359 12.76 16.24 4.95
C HIS A 359 11.86 15.09 5.34
N CYS A 360 11.90 14.02 4.55
CA CYS A 360 11.18 12.80 4.87
C CYS A 360 12.15 11.75 5.40
N VAL A 361 11.79 11.15 6.55
CA VAL A 361 12.50 10.05 7.19
C VAL A 361 11.58 8.84 7.29
N TYR A 362 12.19 7.68 7.40
CA TYR A 362 11.47 6.43 7.59
C TYR A 362 11.33 6.14 9.08
N LEU A 363 10.09 5.93 9.52
CA LEU A 363 9.79 5.36 10.83
C LEU A 363 9.56 3.86 10.66
N SER A 364 10.53 3.08 11.11
CA SER A 364 10.51 1.62 11.02
C SER A 364 9.98 1.00 12.30
N LEU A 365 8.89 0.24 12.16
CA LEU A 365 8.24 -0.52 13.22
C LEU A 365 8.63 -1.98 13.06
N CYS A 366 9.53 -2.46 13.91
CA CYS A 366 10.08 -3.81 13.82
C CYS A 366 9.47 -4.69 14.91
N LYS A 367 9.11 -5.92 14.56
CA LYS A 367 8.67 -6.95 15.50
C LYS A 367 9.55 -8.19 15.38
N THR A 368 10.08 -8.61 16.52
CA THR A 368 10.75 -9.90 16.71
C THR A 368 9.79 -10.86 17.42
N SER A 369 10.25 -12.09 17.73
CA SER A 369 9.48 -13.04 18.54
C SER A 369 9.19 -12.56 19.96
N LYS A 370 9.96 -11.59 20.49
CA LYS A 370 9.88 -11.15 21.90
C LYS A 370 9.66 -9.64 22.08
N LEU A 371 10.06 -8.84 21.10
CA LEU A 371 10.20 -7.39 21.21
C LEU A 371 9.53 -6.65 20.05
N ILE A 372 9.01 -5.47 20.36
CA ILE A 372 8.77 -4.39 19.41
C ILE A 372 9.93 -3.40 19.48
N LEU A 373 10.37 -2.89 18.34
CA LEU A 373 11.38 -1.86 18.19
C LEU A 373 10.82 -0.73 17.31
N VAL A 374 11.08 0.51 17.70
CA VAL A 374 10.73 1.70 16.94
C VAL A 374 12.03 2.41 16.56
N ARG A 375 12.29 2.54 15.26
CA ARG A 375 13.57 3.00 14.70
C ARG A 375 13.34 4.15 13.73
N ILE A 376 14.20 5.17 13.79
CA ILE A 376 14.24 6.25 12.80
C ILE A 376 15.45 6.02 11.88
N ASP A 377 15.14 5.92 10.61
CA ASP A 377 16.09 5.79 9.52
C ASP A 377 16.40 7.17 8.95
N ASN A 378 17.18 7.96 9.69
CA ASN A 378 17.63 9.29 9.27
C ASN A 378 19.16 9.30 9.15
N ARG A 379 19.68 9.96 8.12
CA ARG A 379 21.12 10.18 7.96
C ARG A 379 21.54 11.64 8.07
N TRP A 380 20.58 12.57 8.01
CA TRP A 380 20.86 13.99 8.04
C TRP A 380 20.86 14.49 9.49
N VAL A 381 22.04 14.59 10.08
CA VAL A 381 22.22 14.87 11.51
C VAL A 381 21.80 16.30 11.90
N GLU A 382 21.82 17.25 10.96
CA GLU A 382 21.44 18.65 11.24
C GLU A 382 19.95 18.79 11.62
N THR A 383 19.12 17.82 11.24
CA THR A 383 17.71 17.77 11.63
C THR A 383 17.49 17.08 12.98
N VAL A 384 18.53 16.49 13.57
CA VAL A 384 18.44 15.85 14.89
C VAL A 384 18.45 16.95 15.96
N PRO A 385 17.49 16.95 16.90
CA PRO A 385 17.48 17.93 17.99
C PRO A 385 18.80 17.93 18.77
N SER A 386 19.32 19.12 19.07
CA SER A 386 20.68 19.31 19.64
C SER A 386 20.90 18.62 21.00
N ASN A 387 19.82 18.38 21.75
CA ASN A 387 19.83 17.65 23.02
C ASN A 387 19.76 16.13 22.87
N THR A 388 19.74 15.61 21.64
CA THR A 388 19.65 14.17 21.36
C THR A 388 21.00 13.60 20.96
N SER A 389 21.54 12.69 21.77
CA SER A 389 22.75 11.95 21.42
C SER A 389 22.45 10.90 20.36
N HIS A 390 23.02 11.07 19.17
CA HIS A 390 22.88 10.13 18.07
C HIS A 390 24.06 9.14 18.05
N PRO A 391 23.83 7.81 17.99
CA PRO A 391 24.92 6.83 18.05
C PRO A 391 25.92 7.00 16.91
N LYS A 392 27.18 7.23 17.27
CA LYS A 392 28.32 7.35 16.35
C LYS A 392 29.39 6.32 16.71
N ASN A 393 30.07 5.78 15.71
CA ASN A 393 31.28 5.00 15.94
C ASN A 393 32.54 5.89 15.88
N GLU A 394 33.70 5.29 16.11
CA GLU A 394 35.02 5.95 16.10
C GLU A 394 35.31 6.66 14.76
N ASN A 395 34.76 6.16 13.66
CA ASN A 395 34.91 6.73 12.32
C ASN A 395 33.89 7.84 12.02
N GLY A 396 33.12 8.29 13.01
CA GLY A 396 32.09 9.31 12.85
C GLY A 396 30.88 8.89 12.01
N LEU A 397 30.75 7.59 11.71
CA LEU A 397 29.58 7.04 11.04
C LEU A 397 28.43 6.89 12.05
N ILE A 398 27.19 7.03 11.59
CA ILE A 398 25.98 7.00 12.42
C ILE A 398 25.17 5.72 12.23
N GLN A 399 24.53 5.27 13.29
CA GLN A 399 23.53 4.20 13.24
C GLN A 399 22.11 4.77 13.22
N PRO A 400 21.11 4.00 12.76
CA PRO A 400 19.70 4.37 12.93
C PRO A 400 19.38 4.65 14.40
N TYR A 401 18.48 5.61 14.65
CA TYR A 401 18.12 5.97 16.02
C TYR A 401 17.05 5.02 16.56
N LEU A 402 17.35 4.34 17.67
CA LEU A 402 16.35 3.56 18.39
C LEU A 402 15.54 4.49 19.31
N VAL A 403 14.27 4.70 18.97
CA VAL A 403 13.34 5.54 19.74
C VAL A 403 12.84 4.79 20.97
N ALA A 404 12.27 3.60 20.76
CA ALA A 404 11.61 2.81 21.78
C ALA A 404 11.80 1.30 21.54
N TYR A 405 11.73 0.53 22.62
CA TYR A 405 11.70 -0.93 22.59
C TYR A 405 10.96 -1.49 23.81
N PHE A 406 10.11 -2.50 23.60
CA PHE A 406 9.35 -3.13 24.68
C PHE A 406 8.99 -4.59 24.39
N GLN A 407 8.73 -5.36 25.44
CA GLN A 407 8.44 -6.79 25.34
C GLN A 407 6.98 -7.04 25.00
N LEU A 408 6.72 -8.03 24.13
CA LEU A 408 5.37 -8.44 23.75
C LEU A 408 4.57 -9.01 24.94
N ASN A 409 5.26 -9.66 25.87
CA ASN A 409 4.67 -10.26 27.08
C ASN A 409 4.77 -9.34 28.31
N SER A 410 5.12 -8.06 28.12
CA SER A 410 5.18 -7.10 29.21
C SER A 410 3.80 -6.89 29.83
N PRO A 411 3.67 -6.79 31.16
CA PRO A 411 2.41 -6.38 31.79
C PRO A 411 1.97 -4.98 31.35
N LYS A 412 2.89 -4.16 30.82
CA LYS A 412 2.64 -2.81 30.30
C LYS A 412 2.27 -2.79 28.81
N ILE A 413 2.10 -3.94 28.15
CA ILE A 413 1.88 -4.01 26.70
C ILE A 413 0.72 -3.15 26.21
N ASN A 414 -0.39 -3.07 26.95
CA ASN A 414 -1.53 -2.24 26.58
C ASN A 414 -1.20 -0.74 26.63
N LYS A 415 -0.44 -0.31 27.66
CA LYS A 415 0.07 1.06 27.76
C LYS A 415 1.04 1.37 26.61
N ASN A 416 1.95 0.44 26.29
CA ASN A 416 2.93 0.62 25.23
C ASN A 416 2.29 0.68 23.83
N LYS A 417 1.22 -0.11 23.58
CA LYS A 417 0.41 -0.01 22.37
C LYS A 417 -0.27 1.35 22.24
N LEU A 418 -0.83 1.87 23.34
CA LEU A 418 -1.47 3.18 23.35
C LEU A 418 -0.45 4.30 23.08
N TRP A 419 0.72 4.24 23.73
CA TRP A 419 1.83 5.15 23.46
C TRP A 419 2.23 5.10 21.98
N LEU A 420 2.42 3.91 21.42
CA LEU A 420 2.83 3.77 20.02
C LEU A 420 1.78 4.34 19.06
N LYS A 421 0.50 4.14 19.35
CA LYS A 421 -0.62 4.71 18.57
C LYS A 421 -0.54 6.24 18.55
N GLU A 422 -0.44 6.88 19.72
CA GLU A 422 -0.35 8.35 19.82
C GLU A 422 0.95 8.88 19.19
N TYR A 423 2.08 8.19 19.40
CA TYR A 423 3.36 8.54 18.79
C TYR A 423 3.27 8.56 17.25
N ILE A 424 2.70 7.53 16.64
CA ILE A 424 2.49 7.44 15.18
C ILE A 424 1.53 8.53 14.70
N LYS A 425 0.40 8.72 15.39
CA LYS A 425 -0.60 9.74 15.05
C LYS A 425 0.04 11.14 15.02
N ASN A 426 0.76 11.51 16.07
CA ASN A 426 1.41 12.81 16.17
C ASN A 426 2.53 12.98 15.14
N ALA A 427 3.28 11.91 14.83
CA ALA A 427 4.31 11.96 13.79
C ALA A 427 3.74 12.26 12.39
N ILE A 428 2.50 11.82 12.11
CA ILE A 428 1.81 12.15 10.86
C ILE A 428 1.22 13.55 10.88
N ILE A 429 0.61 13.98 11.99
CA ILE A 429 0.05 15.33 12.12
C ILE A 429 1.15 16.39 11.96
N LEU A 430 2.30 16.18 12.59
CA LEU A 430 3.46 17.09 12.53
C LEU A 430 4.25 16.98 11.23
N LYS A 431 3.89 16.06 10.31
CA LYS A 431 4.62 15.90 9.05
C LYS A 431 4.68 17.17 8.21
N ASN A 432 3.67 18.03 8.33
CA ASN A 432 3.58 19.29 7.59
C ASN A 432 3.92 20.52 8.46
N SER A 433 4.37 20.32 9.72
CA SER A 433 4.77 21.41 10.62
C SER A 433 6.17 21.93 10.31
N GLU A 434 6.61 22.93 11.07
CA GLU A 434 8.00 23.36 11.08
C GLU A 434 8.94 22.21 11.48
N ASN A 435 10.17 22.24 10.95
CA ASN A 435 11.20 21.22 11.14
C ASN A 435 11.42 20.91 12.64
N GLU A 436 11.56 21.95 13.46
CA GLU A 436 11.93 21.79 14.87
C GLU A 436 10.89 20.99 15.66
N GLU A 437 9.60 21.27 15.51
CA GLU A 437 8.53 20.59 16.25
C GLU A 437 8.41 19.11 15.87
N SER A 438 8.40 18.83 14.56
CA SER A 438 8.30 17.45 14.07
C SER A 438 9.51 16.61 14.50
N MET A 439 10.73 17.14 14.35
CA MET A 439 11.94 16.41 14.71
C MET A 439 12.05 16.21 16.23
N LYS A 440 11.60 17.17 17.04
CA LYS A 440 11.52 16.99 18.50
C LYS A 440 10.60 15.84 18.89
N HIS A 441 9.41 15.77 18.28
CA HIS A 441 8.48 14.66 18.49
C HIS A 441 9.09 13.31 18.08
N LEU A 442 9.65 13.24 16.87
CA LEU A 442 10.23 12.01 16.33
C LEU A 442 11.33 11.45 17.24
N TYR A 443 12.25 12.30 17.71
CA TYR A 443 13.37 11.89 18.56
C TYR A 443 13.01 11.84 20.06
N CYS A 444 11.76 12.18 20.41
CA CYS A 444 11.26 12.30 21.78
C CYS A 444 12.16 13.23 22.63
N SER A 445 12.55 14.37 22.07
CA SER A 445 13.52 15.28 22.70
C SER A 445 12.87 16.40 23.52
N ASP A 446 11.54 16.49 23.55
CA ASP A 446 10.83 17.50 24.33
C ASP A 446 10.85 17.19 25.83
N LYS A 447 11.37 18.14 26.61
CA LYS A 447 11.44 18.03 28.08
C LYS A 447 10.12 18.33 28.80
N LYS A 448 9.10 18.83 28.09
CA LYS A 448 7.87 19.38 28.67
C LYS A 448 6.68 18.42 28.69
N SER A 449 6.82 17.16 28.30
CA SER A 449 5.69 16.21 28.36
C SER A 449 5.37 15.82 29.80
N SER A 450 4.57 16.67 30.44
CA SER A 450 3.89 16.37 31.69
C SER A 450 2.94 15.20 31.44
N HIS A 451 3.17 14.10 32.16
CA HIS A 451 2.41 12.84 32.18
C HIS A 451 2.83 11.75 31.17
N ASN A 452 3.54 10.72 31.66
CA ASN A 452 3.59 9.37 31.07
C ASN A 452 4.16 9.16 29.63
N ASP A 453 4.71 10.20 28.99
CA ASP A 453 5.03 10.19 27.54
C ASP A 453 6.43 9.72 27.13
N PHE A 454 7.27 9.27 28.08
CA PHE A 454 8.60 8.78 27.72
C PHE A 454 8.51 7.55 26.80
N PRO A 455 9.33 7.48 25.74
CA PRO A 455 9.35 6.32 24.86
C PRO A 455 9.68 5.07 25.69
N PRO A 456 8.89 3.98 25.58
CA PRO A 456 9.12 2.78 26.36
C PRO A 456 10.47 2.18 25.98
N ARG A 457 11.31 1.92 26.99
CA ARG A 457 12.62 1.27 26.89
C ARG A 457 12.69 0.19 27.97
N GLU A 458 12.15 -0.99 27.68
CA GLU A 458 12.03 -2.07 28.65
C GLU A 458 13.19 -3.05 28.57
N GLY A 459 13.92 -3.19 29.69
CA GLY A 459 15.04 -4.13 29.82
C GLY A 459 16.35 -3.59 29.24
N SER A 460 17.26 -4.50 28.88
CA SER A 460 18.55 -4.16 28.27
C SER A 460 18.40 -3.82 26.78
N LEU A 461 19.33 -3.00 26.26
CA LEU A 461 19.40 -2.67 24.83
C LEU A 461 19.40 -3.96 23.97
N PRO A 462 18.43 -4.12 23.05
CA PRO A 462 18.32 -5.33 22.24
C PRO A 462 19.58 -5.56 21.38
N SER A 463 20.11 -6.78 21.38
CA SER A 463 21.36 -7.13 20.66
C SER A 463 21.29 -6.90 19.15
N ILE A 464 20.09 -6.97 18.56
CA ILE A 464 19.84 -6.67 17.15
C ILE A 464 20.24 -5.22 16.78
N VAL A 465 20.11 -4.28 17.72
CA VAL A 465 20.46 -2.87 17.51
C VAL A 465 21.97 -2.73 17.27
N LYS A 466 22.79 -3.54 17.95
CA LYS A 466 24.25 -3.54 17.77
C LYS A 466 24.67 -4.02 16.37
N LYS A 467 23.80 -4.75 15.67
CA LYS A 467 24.06 -5.26 14.31
C LYS A 467 23.63 -4.28 13.21
N TRP A 468 22.99 -3.17 13.55
CA TRP A 468 22.58 -2.19 12.54
C TRP A 468 23.80 -1.51 11.91
N PRO A 469 23.76 -1.25 10.58
CA PRO A 469 24.92 -0.74 9.88
C PRO A 469 25.18 0.73 10.25
N TYR A 470 26.44 1.05 10.51
CA TYR A 470 26.90 2.43 10.61
C TYR A 470 27.06 3.04 9.21
N ARG A 471 26.64 4.31 9.02
CA ARG A 471 26.60 4.98 7.72
C ARG A 471 27.21 6.38 7.75
N PRO A 472 27.74 6.85 6.61
CA PRO A 472 28.20 8.23 6.51
C PRO A 472 27.06 9.20 6.81
N ILE A 473 27.37 10.23 7.60
CA ILE A 473 26.47 11.36 7.87
C ILE A 473 26.19 12.07 6.56
N GLN A 474 24.91 12.32 6.31
CA GLN A 474 24.48 13.21 5.25
C GLN A 474 24.57 14.66 5.76
N LYS A 475 25.27 15.52 5.01
CA LYS A 475 25.55 16.91 5.37
C LYS A 475 24.57 17.93 4.79
N ASP A 476 23.58 17.46 4.04
CA ASP A 476 22.62 18.30 3.31
C ASP A 476 21.25 17.62 3.24
N ALA A 477 20.18 18.35 2.92
CA ALA A 477 18.84 17.77 2.67
C ALA A 477 18.77 16.95 1.37
N ASN A 478 19.80 17.07 0.54
CA ASN A 478 19.84 16.57 -0.82
C ASN A 478 19.67 15.05 -0.92
N ASN A 479 18.68 14.58 -1.68
CA ASN A 479 18.34 13.16 -1.79
C ASN A 479 18.08 12.47 -0.43
N CYS A 480 17.64 13.24 0.59
CA CYS A 480 17.38 12.71 1.92
C CYS A 480 16.47 11.49 1.92
N TYR A 481 15.42 11.51 1.09
CA TYR A 481 14.45 10.43 1.04
C TYR A 481 15.06 9.09 0.59
N LEU A 482 15.77 9.08 -0.54
CA LEU A 482 16.47 7.90 -1.04
C LEU A 482 17.52 7.41 -0.03
N ARG A 483 18.28 8.33 0.56
CA ARG A 483 19.37 8.01 1.50
C ARG A 483 18.85 7.42 2.81
N SER A 484 17.75 7.98 3.34
CA SER A 484 17.03 7.49 4.53
C SER A 484 16.37 6.13 4.24
N HIS A 485 15.64 6.00 3.13
CA HIS A 485 15.04 4.72 2.70
C HIS A 485 16.06 3.57 2.62
N ASN A 486 17.25 3.86 2.07
CA ASN A 486 18.32 2.88 1.93
C ASN A 486 18.87 2.33 3.25
N VAL A 487 18.63 2.98 4.38
CA VAL A 487 19.01 2.49 5.71
C VAL A 487 18.19 1.25 6.05
N GLY A 488 16.86 1.39 6.11
CA GLY A 488 15.97 0.27 6.41
C GLY A 488 16.01 -0.81 5.34
N TYR A 489 16.11 -0.42 4.06
CA TYR A 489 16.22 -1.39 2.97
C TYR A 489 17.43 -2.31 3.14
N ARG A 490 18.60 -1.75 3.50
CA ARG A 490 19.79 -2.56 3.77
C ARG A 490 19.67 -3.40 5.02
N ILE A 491 19.07 -2.88 6.09
CA ILE A 491 18.85 -3.65 7.32
C ILE A 491 18.01 -4.90 7.02
N ARG A 492 16.91 -4.78 6.27
CA ARG A 492 16.04 -5.93 5.95
C ARG A 492 16.68 -6.95 5.01
N LEU A 493 17.51 -6.49 4.07
CA LEU A 493 18.17 -7.39 3.12
C LEU A 493 19.49 -7.98 3.62
N ASP A 494 20.13 -7.40 4.63
CA ASP A 494 21.55 -7.55 4.94
C ASP A 494 22.45 -6.99 3.81
N ASP A 495 23.71 -6.72 4.14
CA ASP A 495 24.63 -5.95 3.30
C ASP A 495 24.86 -6.55 1.91
N VAL A 496 25.13 -7.86 1.84
CA VAL A 496 25.46 -8.58 0.61
C VAL A 496 24.29 -8.60 -0.37
N ILE A 497 23.09 -8.93 0.12
CA ILE A 497 21.90 -9.03 -0.73
C ILE A 497 21.41 -7.62 -1.10
N TYR A 498 21.51 -6.64 -0.19
CA TYR A 498 21.22 -5.24 -0.50
C TYR A 498 22.05 -4.74 -1.68
N GLU A 499 23.36 -4.95 -1.65
CA GLU A 499 24.26 -4.50 -2.72
C GLU A 499 23.92 -5.17 -4.05
N TRP A 500 23.59 -6.46 -4.03
CA TRP A 500 23.13 -7.17 -5.21
C TRP A 500 21.83 -6.59 -5.79
N PHE A 501 20.81 -6.35 -4.96
CA PHE A 501 19.58 -5.72 -5.44
C PHE A 501 19.83 -4.31 -5.99
N ARG A 502 20.71 -3.52 -5.36
CA ARG A 502 21.12 -2.20 -5.86
C ARG A 502 21.77 -2.28 -7.24
N ASN A 503 22.56 -3.31 -7.49
CA ASN A 503 23.17 -3.55 -8.80
C ASN A 503 22.14 -3.98 -9.83
N GLU A 504 21.19 -4.85 -9.45
CA GLU A 504 20.10 -5.27 -10.34
C GLU A 504 19.12 -4.15 -10.67
N GLU A 505 18.84 -3.23 -9.75
CA GLU A 505 18.01 -2.05 -10.02
C GLU A 505 18.60 -1.20 -11.16
N ASN A 506 19.93 -1.06 -11.22
CA ASN A 506 20.60 -0.31 -12.29
C ASN A 506 20.51 -1.00 -13.66
N LYS A 507 20.08 -2.26 -13.71
CA LYS A 507 19.86 -3.05 -14.94
C LYS A 507 18.39 -3.03 -15.39
N GLY A 508 17.51 -2.34 -14.67
CA GLY A 508 16.08 -2.28 -15.02
C GLY A 508 15.85 -1.62 -16.38
N PHE A 509 14.86 -2.09 -17.14
CA PHE A 509 14.65 -1.63 -18.52
C PHE A 509 14.37 -0.11 -18.62
N VAL A 510 13.89 0.51 -17.54
CA VAL A 510 13.65 1.96 -17.47
C VAL A 510 14.92 2.77 -17.72
N PHE A 511 16.09 2.15 -17.59
CA PHE A 511 17.41 2.73 -17.87
C PHE A 511 17.98 2.34 -19.25
N ASN A 512 17.22 1.64 -20.10
CA ASN A 512 17.64 1.33 -21.46
C ASN A 512 17.82 2.63 -22.27
N LYS A 513 18.79 2.63 -23.20
CA LYS A 513 19.22 3.82 -23.95
C LYS A 513 18.06 4.54 -24.64
N SER A 514 17.09 3.79 -25.19
CA SER A 514 15.88 4.33 -25.81
C SER A 514 15.03 5.14 -24.81
N ASN A 515 14.77 4.60 -23.63
CA ASN A 515 14.00 5.25 -22.57
C ASN A 515 14.73 6.47 -22.00
N CYS A 516 16.05 6.40 -21.80
CA CYS A 516 16.85 7.56 -21.41
C CYS A 516 16.80 8.67 -22.47
N ASN A 517 16.86 8.33 -23.75
CA ASN A 517 16.75 9.32 -24.83
C ASN A 517 15.36 9.98 -24.84
N ILE A 518 14.29 9.22 -24.62
CA ILE A 518 12.93 9.76 -24.51
C ILE A 518 12.83 10.73 -23.32
N ALA A 519 13.33 10.35 -22.14
CA ALA A 519 13.34 11.21 -20.96
C ALA A 519 14.09 12.53 -21.21
N VAL A 520 15.25 12.47 -21.89
CA VAL A 520 16.00 13.67 -22.30
C VAL A 520 15.18 14.55 -23.26
N GLN A 521 14.48 13.95 -24.23
CA GLN A 521 13.65 14.68 -25.18
C GLN A 521 12.42 15.33 -24.54
N GLU A 522 11.74 14.65 -23.62
CA GLU A 522 10.60 15.20 -22.88
C GLU A 522 11.01 16.43 -22.08
N GLN A 523 12.16 16.37 -21.41
CA GLN A 523 12.73 17.51 -20.69
C GLN A 523 13.05 18.69 -21.63
N LYS A 524 13.58 18.42 -22.85
CA LYS A 524 13.78 19.47 -23.87
C LYS A 524 12.46 20.16 -24.25
N LYS A 525 11.35 19.41 -24.35
CA LYS A 525 10.03 19.97 -24.68
C LYS A 525 9.47 20.86 -23.57
N THR A 526 9.50 20.39 -22.32
CA THR A 526 9.00 21.15 -21.15
C THR A 526 9.72 22.50 -21.02
N HIS A 527 11.04 22.50 -21.24
CA HIS A 527 11.86 23.71 -21.20
C HIS A 527 11.60 24.70 -22.36
N LYS A 528 11.27 24.21 -23.56
CA LYS A 528 10.88 25.08 -24.68
C LYS A 528 9.53 25.76 -24.41
N ASN A 529 8.60 25.07 -23.77
CA ASN A 529 7.29 25.61 -23.44
C ASN A 529 7.36 26.64 -22.29
N SER A 530 8.20 26.41 -21.28
CA SER A 530 8.39 27.40 -20.20
C SER A 530 9.04 28.69 -20.67
N LYS A 531 9.84 28.65 -21.76
CA LYS A 531 10.42 29.85 -22.39
C LYS A 531 9.47 30.62 -23.31
N LYS A 532 8.36 30.02 -23.75
CA LYS A 532 7.35 30.69 -24.59
C LYS A 532 6.26 31.39 -23.78
N ASN A 533 6.13 31.04 -22.50
CA ASN A 533 5.13 31.57 -21.57
C ASN A 533 5.71 32.63 -20.62
N VAL A 534 6.93 33.10 -20.90
CA VAL A 534 7.59 34.28 -20.30
C VAL A 534 7.87 35.23 -21.45
#